data_AF-A0A1Q7LNE9-F1
#
_entry.id   AF-A0A1Q7LNE9-F1
#
_cell.length_a   1.000
_cell.length_b   1.000
_cell.length_c   1.000
_cell.angle_alpha   90.00
_cell.angle_beta   90.00
_cell.angle_gamma   90.00
#
_symmetry.space_group_name_H-M   'P 1'
#
loop_
_entity.id
_entity.type
_entity.pdbx_description
1 polymer ?
#
loop_
_entity_poly.entity_id
_entity_poly.type
_entity_poly.pdbx_seq_one_letter_code
_entity_poly.pdbx_strand_id
1 'polypeptide(L)'
;MADSRGRVENKVIHPTNQPVEPRKGLAYTTGIRYPEGFSDFHEFLCNKYGVDRRRVFVEYSSNPPPPLQGNRPGYYDGLLSQREKDGHLEFLITVFKIAQDPLLTLGHEFAHLVEDLKLDNFDKHLGPPDDARERKFDDLAIQDLSQFQAQKKAREEKSRLG
;
A
#
# COMPACT_ATOMS: atom_id res chain seq x y z
N MET A 1 15.19 59.95 -20.29
CA MET A 1 15.12 59.03 -19.13
C MET A 1 14.10 57.96 -19.48
N ALA A 2 14.55 56.72 -19.61
CA ALA A 2 13.80 55.62 -20.21
C ALA A 2 12.91 54.90 -19.19
N ASP A 3 11.72 54.51 -19.67
CA ASP A 3 10.68 53.70 -19.04
C ASP A 3 11.17 52.28 -18.74
N SER A 4 10.85 51.75 -17.56
CA SER A 4 10.92 50.31 -17.29
C SER A 4 9.86 49.89 -16.26
N ARG A 5 8.59 49.89 -16.69
CA ARG A 5 7.55 49.06 -16.08
C ARG A 5 7.94 47.58 -16.18
N GLY A 6 8.40 47.01 -15.07
CA GLY A 6 8.62 45.57 -14.92
C GLY A 6 7.32 44.79 -14.98
N ARG A 7 6.94 44.36 -16.18
CA ARG A 7 5.86 43.41 -16.44
C ARG A 7 6.37 42.01 -16.10
N VAL A 8 5.93 41.46 -14.98
CA VAL A 8 6.16 40.04 -14.67
C VAL A 8 5.21 39.24 -15.56
N GLU A 9 5.76 38.61 -16.60
CA GLU A 9 5.01 37.63 -17.39
C GLU A 9 4.77 36.39 -16.52
N ASN A 10 3.54 36.22 -16.06
CA ASN A 10 3.07 34.92 -15.56
C ASN A 10 3.11 33.94 -16.74
N LYS A 11 4.19 33.16 -16.85
CA LYS A 11 4.21 31.96 -17.68
C LYS A 11 3.19 30.98 -17.10
N VAL A 12 2.03 30.92 -17.74
CA VAL A 12 1.09 29.81 -17.62
C VAL A 12 1.83 28.56 -18.09
N ILE A 13 2.23 27.71 -17.15
CA ILE A 13 2.76 26.38 -17.47
C ILE A 13 1.54 25.53 -17.82
N HIS A 14 1.26 25.39 -19.11
CA HIS A 14 0.35 24.37 -19.59
C HIS A 14 0.95 23.00 -19.24
N PRO A 15 0.21 22.07 -18.61
CA PRO A 15 0.65 20.69 -18.51
C PRO A 15 0.74 20.14 -19.93
N THR A 16 1.97 19.85 -20.35
CA THR A 16 2.24 19.13 -21.59
C THR A 16 1.54 17.78 -21.51
N ASN A 17 0.49 17.59 -22.32
CA ASN A 17 -0.07 16.29 -22.70
C ASN A 17 0.93 15.52 -23.58
N GLN A 18 2.10 15.22 -23.02
CA GLN A 18 3.01 14.26 -23.62
C GLN A 18 2.68 12.88 -23.07
N PRO A 19 2.46 11.85 -23.92
CA PRO A 19 2.41 10.47 -23.48
C PRO A 19 3.72 10.17 -22.76
N VAL A 20 3.64 9.78 -21.50
CA VAL A 20 4.80 9.26 -20.78
C VAL A 20 5.11 7.91 -21.43
N GLU A 21 6.10 7.89 -22.32
CA GLU A 21 6.57 6.65 -22.94
C GLU A 21 6.85 5.59 -21.86
N PRO A 22 6.44 4.34 -22.06
CA PRO A 22 6.76 3.27 -21.13
C PRO A 22 8.28 3.17 -21.05
N ARG A 23 8.83 3.41 -19.85
CA ARG A 23 10.25 3.17 -19.59
C ARG A 23 10.54 1.69 -19.87
N LYS A 24 11.10 1.43 -21.05
CA LYS A 24 11.66 0.15 -21.45
C LYS A 24 12.72 -0.22 -20.42
N GLY A 25 12.51 -1.34 -19.73
CA GLY A 25 13.52 -2.00 -18.92
C GLY A 25 13.53 -1.62 -17.43
N LEU A 26 12.49 -1.99 -16.68
CA LEU A 26 12.76 -2.64 -15.40
C LEU A 26 13.00 -4.11 -15.69
N ALA A 27 14.25 -4.44 -15.97
CA ALA A 27 14.74 -5.78 -15.70
C ALA A 27 14.32 -6.12 -14.27
N TYR A 28 13.72 -7.31 -14.08
CA TYR A 28 13.42 -7.88 -12.77
C TYR A 28 14.65 -7.72 -11.88
N THR A 29 14.62 -6.73 -10.98
CA THR A 29 15.74 -6.45 -10.10
C THR A 29 15.94 -7.67 -9.22
N THR A 30 17.12 -8.26 -9.40
CA THR A 30 17.70 -9.32 -8.59
C THR A 30 17.39 -9.14 -7.10
N GLY A 31 16.59 -10.04 -6.53
CA GLY A 31 16.59 -10.34 -5.09
C GLY A 31 15.74 -9.46 -4.17
N ILE A 32 14.48 -9.16 -4.49
CA ILE A 32 13.54 -8.70 -3.45
C ILE A 32 13.33 -9.88 -2.46
N ARG A 33 13.98 -9.81 -1.30
CA ARG A 33 13.65 -10.69 -0.17
C ARG A 33 12.52 -10.05 0.62
N TYR A 34 11.34 -10.65 0.53
CA TYR A 34 10.25 -10.34 1.44
C TYR A 34 10.62 -10.76 2.87
N PRO A 35 10.06 -10.09 3.89
CA PRO A 35 10.09 -10.59 5.26
C PRO A 35 9.52 -12.01 5.33
N GLU A 36 9.97 -12.79 6.31
CA GLU A 36 9.43 -14.14 6.51
C GLU A 36 7.91 -14.09 6.69
N GLY A 37 7.19 -14.98 6.01
CA GLY A 37 5.73 -15.10 6.12
C GLY A 37 4.94 -14.01 5.38
N PHE A 38 5.57 -13.03 4.73
CA PHE A 38 4.88 -11.91 4.08
C PHE A 38 3.95 -12.38 2.93
N SER A 39 4.47 -13.24 2.05
CA SER A 39 3.67 -13.81 0.94
C SER A 39 2.56 -14.73 1.45
N ASP A 40 2.86 -15.56 2.46
CA ASP A 40 1.91 -16.51 3.04
C ASP A 40 0.80 -15.77 3.80
N PHE A 41 1.14 -14.68 4.47
CA PHE A 41 0.18 -13.85 5.19
C PHE A 41 -0.73 -13.09 4.21
N HIS A 42 -0.17 -12.55 3.11
CA HIS A 42 -0.98 -11.98 2.03
C HIS A 42 -1.98 -12.99 1.46
N GLU A 43 -1.54 -14.24 1.21
CA GLU A 43 -2.43 -15.31 0.75
C GLU A 43 -3.50 -15.66 1.79
N PHE A 44 -3.12 -15.74 3.07
CA PHE A 44 -4.05 -15.94 4.17
C PHE A 44 -5.15 -14.86 4.21
N LEU A 45 -4.79 -13.59 4.07
CA LEU A 45 -5.73 -12.47 4.09
C LEU A 45 -6.70 -12.52 2.90
N CYS A 46 -6.20 -12.76 1.69
CA CYS A 46 -7.04 -12.93 0.50
C CYS A 46 -8.08 -14.05 0.70
N ASN A 47 -7.64 -15.20 1.20
CA ASN A 47 -8.51 -16.34 1.46
C ASN A 47 -9.54 -16.03 2.56
N LYS A 48 -9.12 -15.39 3.65
CA LYS A 48 -9.98 -15.04 4.78
C LYS A 48 -11.12 -14.10 4.37
N TYR A 49 -10.81 -13.10 3.55
CA TYR A 49 -11.77 -12.06 3.17
C TYR A 49 -12.45 -12.29 1.82
N GLY A 50 -12.15 -13.39 1.12
CA GLY A 50 -12.72 -13.69 -0.20
C GLY A 50 -12.28 -12.69 -1.28
N VAL A 51 -11.11 -12.09 -1.13
CA VAL A 51 -10.56 -11.12 -2.08
C VAL A 51 -9.77 -11.87 -3.16
N ASP A 52 -10.01 -11.54 -4.43
CA ASP A 52 -9.29 -12.17 -5.55
C ASP A 52 -7.81 -11.76 -5.53
N ARG A 53 -6.94 -12.71 -5.20
CA ARG A 53 -5.48 -12.52 -5.12
C ARG A 53 -4.87 -12.00 -6.42
N ARG A 54 -5.50 -12.23 -7.58
CA ARG A 54 -5.00 -11.72 -8.87
C ARG A 54 -5.14 -10.20 -8.99
N ARG A 55 -5.93 -9.58 -8.13
CA ARG A 55 -6.21 -8.15 -8.10
C ARG A 55 -5.49 -7.42 -6.97
N VAL A 56 -4.80 -8.13 -6.09
CA VAL A 56 -4.07 -7.54 -4.95
C VAL A 56 -2.59 -7.86 -5.07
N PHE A 57 -1.79 -6.81 -5.21
CA PHE A 57 -0.34 -6.88 -5.28
C PHE A 57 0.26 -6.33 -4.01
N VAL A 58 1.39 -6.89 -3.60
CA VAL A 58 2.14 -6.41 -2.44
C VAL A 58 3.56 -6.04 -2.87
N GLU A 59 4.06 -4.92 -2.36
CA GLU A 59 5.43 -4.46 -2.56
C GLU A 59 6.11 -4.25 -1.20
N TYR A 60 7.34 -4.73 -1.05
CA TYR A 60 8.19 -4.39 0.11
C TYR A 60 9.28 -3.42 -0.32
N SER A 61 9.03 -2.12 -0.13
CA SER A 61 9.74 -1.05 -0.82
C SER A 61 10.84 -0.41 0.00
N SER A 62 12.02 -0.26 -0.60
CA SER A 62 13.11 0.56 -0.05
C SER A 62 12.95 2.05 -0.38
N ASN A 63 11.95 2.43 -1.18
CA ASN A 63 11.75 3.83 -1.55
C ASN A 63 11.39 4.66 -0.31
N PRO A 64 11.75 5.95 -0.27
CA PRO A 64 11.34 6.83 0.81
C PRO A 64 9.81 6.87 0.91
N PRO A 65 9.23 6.63 2.09
CA PRO A 65 7.79 6.74 2.27
C PRO A 65 7.31 8.19 2.09
N PRO A 66 6.07 8.41 1.65
CA PRO A 66 5.48 9.74 1.64
C PRO A 66 5.34 10.28 3.08
N PRO A 67 5.48 11.60 3.29
CA PRO A 67 5.22 12.20 4.59
C PRO A 67 3.72 12.09 4.93
N LEU A 68 3.42 11.99 6.23
CA LEU A 68 2.03 12.05 6.71
C LEU A 68 1.38 13.37 6.29
N GLN A 69 0.15 13.30 5.80
CA GLN A 69 -0.57 14.50 5.40
C GLN A 69 -1.09 15.30 6.61
N GLY A 70 -1.26 16.62 6.41
CA GLY A 70 -1.65 17.57 7.45
C GLY A 70 -0.47 18.10 8.27
N ASN A 71 -0.73 18.52 9.51
CA ASN A 71 0.29 19.07 10.42
C ASN A 71 0.99 17.98 11.27
N ARG A 72 0.88 16.70 10.87
CA ARG A 72 1.43 15.58 11.65
C ARG A 72 2.86 15.28 11.23
N PRO A 73 3.82 15.24 12.18
CA PRO A 73 5.17 14.79 11.87
C PRO A 73 5.18 13.28 11.64
N GLY A 74 5.93 12.81 10.64
CA GLY A 74 6.14 11.39 10.38
C GLY A 74 5.97 11.01 8.91
N TYR A 75 6.08 9.72 8.64
CA TYR A 75 5.91 9.11 7.33
C TYR A 75 4.95 7.92 7.43
N TYR A 76 4.35 7.54 6.31
CA TYR A 76 3.53 6.33 6.26
C TYR A 76 4.41 5.08 6.27
N ASP A 77 4.06 4.08 7.10
CA ASP A 77 4.72 2.77 7.12
C ASP A 77 4.19 1.83 6.03
N GLY A 78 2.93 2.03 5.63
CA GLY A 78 2.24 1.32 4.56
C GLY A 78 1.44 2.28 3.69
N LEU A 79 1.09 1.83 2.48
CA LEU A 79 0.22 2.56 1.58
C LEU A 79 -0.62 1.60 0.74
N LEU A 80 -1.94 1.73 0.83
CA LEU A 80 -2.87 1.20 -0.16
C LEU A 80 -3.04 2.18 -1.32
N SER A 81 -2.84 1.66 -2.54
CA SER A 81 -3.09 2.37 -3.79
C SER A 81 -3.86 1.47 -4.75
N GLN A 82 -4.46 2.08 -5.77
CA GLN A 82 -5.24 1.36 -6.77
C GLN A 82 -4.99 1.90 -8.16
N ARG A 83 -5.30 1.09 -9.16
CA ARG A 83 -5.41 1.51 -10.55
C ARG A 83 -6.52 0.74 -11.24
N GLU A 84 -7.09 1.35 -12.26
CA GLU A 84 -7.93 0.62 -13.22
C GLU A 84 -7.05 0.09 -14.35
N LYS A 85 -7.22 -1.20 -14.67
CA LYS A 85 -6.57 -1.85 -15.79
C LYS A 85 -7.54 -2.81 -16.45
N ASP A 86 -7.73 -2.68 -17.76
CA ASP A 86 -8.63 -3.52 -18.56
C ASP A 86 -10.07 -3.61 -18.00
N GLY A 87 -10.59 -2.52 -17.42
CA GLY A 87 -11.91 -2.46 -16.80
C GLY A 87 -12.01 -3.11 -15.41
N HIS A 88 -10.88 -3.45 -14.80
CA HIS A 88 -10.81 -4.01 -13.46
C HIS A 88 -9.97 -3.14 -12.53
N LEU A 89 -10.44 -2.94 -11.30
CA LEU A 89 -9.61 -2.34 -10.25
C LEU A 89 -8.58 -3.36 -9.75
N GLU A 90 -7.31 -2.97 -9.81
CA GLU A 90 -6.18 -3.64 -9.17
C GLU A 90 -5.71 -2.79 -8.00
N PHE A 91 -5.30 -3.44 -6.92
CA PHE A 91 -4.85 -2.84 -5.68
C PHE A 91 -3.38 -3.17 -5.45
N LEU A 92 -2.62 -2.19 -4.99
CA LEU A 92 -1.23 -2.34 -4.58
C LEU A 92 -1.09 -1.89 -3.14
N ILE A 93 -0.70 -2.81 -2.26
CA ILE A 93 -0.27 -2.52 -0.91
C ILE A 93 1.25 -2.42 -0.89
N THR A 94 1.77 -1.24 -0.65
CA THR A 94 3.20 -1.01 -0.45
C THR A 94 3.49 -0.97 1.05
N VAL A 95 4.38 -1.84 1.51
CA VAL A 95 4.94 -1.79 2.87
C VAL A 95 6.37 -1.27 2.77
N PHE A 96 6.66 -0.16 3.45
CA PHE A 96 8.00 0.43 3.41
C PHE A 96 8.93 -0.28 4.37
N LYS A 97 10.21 -0.41 4.02
CA LYS A 97 11.22 -1.04 4.88
C LYS A 97 11.48 -0.31 6.20
N ILE A 98 10.95 0.90 6.35
CA ILE A 98 11.02 1.66 7.61
C ILE A 98 10.03 1.09 8.65
N ALA A 99 8.99 0.39 8.18
CA ALA A 99 7.96 -0.16 9.04
C ALA A 99 8.58 -1.09 10.09
N GLN A 100 8.20 -0.87 11.36
CA GLN A 100 8.75 -1.64 12.47
C GLN A 100 8.32 -3.11 12.41
N ASP A 101 7.07 -3.36 12.00
CA ASP A 101 6.52 -4.70 11.81
C ASP A 101 5.85 -4.78 10.43
N PRO A 102 6.57 -5.28 9.40
CA PRO A 102 6.03 -5.37 8.05
C PRO A 102 4.79 -6.24 7.91
N LEU A 103 4.63 -7.29 8.73
CA LEU A 103 3.45 -8.15 8.67
C LEU A 103 2.24 -7.42 9.24
N LEU A 104 2.41 -6.74 10.37
CA LEU A 104 1.35 -5.95 10.95
C LEU A 104 0.93 -4.81 10.02
N THR A 105 1.88 -4.09 9.42
CA THR A 105 1.60 -3.06 8.42
C THR A 105 0.85 -3.61 7.21
N LEU A 106 1.26 -4.78 6.69
CA LEU A 106 0.52 -5.44 5.60
C LEU A 106 -0.93 -5.72 6.01
N GLY A 107 -1.15 -6.25 7.21
CA GLY A 107 -2.49 -6.50 7.73
C GLY A 107 -3.33 -5.24 7.86
N HIS A 108 -2.73 -4.14 8.33
CA HIS A 108 -3.37 -2.84 8.48
C HIS A 108 -3.85 -2.29 7.13
N GLU A 109 -2.97 -2.23 6.13
CA GLU A 109 -3.33 -1.76 4.79
C GLU A 109 -4.36 -2.67 4.11
N PHE A 110 -4.30 -3.98 4.36
CA PHE A 110 -5.31 -4.92 3.86
C PHE A 110 -6.68 -4.68 4.52
N ALA A 111 -6.72 -4.26 5.79
CA ALA A 111 -7.97 -3.92 6.46
C ALA A 111 -8.63 -2.67 5.84
N HIS A 112 -7.84 -1.67 5.43
CA HIS A 112 -8.34 -0.55 4.61
C HIS A 112 -8.97 -1.08 3.30
N LEU A 113 -8.27 -1.96 2.58
CA LEU A 113 -8.78 -2.55 1.34
C LEU A 113 -10.12 -3.27 1.55
N VAL A 114 -10.24 -4.06 2.61
CA VAL A 114 -11.47 -4.78 2.93
C VAL A 114 -12.62 -3.82 3.25
N GLU A 115 -12.34 -2.70 3.92
CA GLU A 115 -13.35 -1.68 4.17
C GLU A 115 -13.76 -0.97 2.86
N ASP A 116 -12.81 -0.63 2.00
CA ASP A 116 -13.06 0.03 0.71
C ASP A 116 -13.93 -0.84 -0.20
N LEU A 117 -13.61 -2.14 -0.28
CA LEU A 117 -14.41 -3.13 -1.02
C LEU A 117 -15.83 -3.28 -0.48
N LYS A 118 -16.03 -3.15 0.84
CA LYS A 118 -17.37 -3.24 1.47
C LYS A 118 -18.20 -2.00 1.24
N LEU A 119 -17.57 -0.83 1.21
CA LEU A 119 -18.23 0.46 1.04
C LEU A 119 -18.37 0.87 -0.42
N ASP A 120 -17.75 0.14 -1.34
CA ASP A 120 -17.62 0.52 -2.76
C ASP A 120 -17.02 1.93 -2.89
N ASN A 121 -16.09 2.27 -2.00
CA ASN A 121 -15.54 3.62 -1.85
C ASN A 121 -14.04 3.63 -2.14
N PHE A 122 -13.72 3.89 -3.40
CA PHE A 122 -12.38 3.82 -3.95
C PHE A 122 -11.76 5.20 -4.24
N ASP A 123 -12.53 6.28 -4.15
CA ASP A 123 -12.09 7.66 -4.43
C ASP A 123 -11.49 8.34 -3.18
N LYS A 124 -10.63 7.61 -2.45
CA LYS A 124 -9.97 8.16 -1.27
C LYS A 124 -8.70 8.89 -1.69
N HIS A 125 -8.70 10.22 -1.53
CA HIS A 125 -7.46 10.98 -1.49
C HIS A 125 -6.75 10.70 -0.16
N LEU A 126 -5.42 10.63 -0.20
CA LEU A 126 -4.62 10.72 1.01
C LEU A 126 -5.08 11.96 1.78
N GLY A 127 -5.37 11.76 3.06
CA GLY A 127 -5.86 12.78 3.97
C GLY A 127 -5.25 12.56 5.35
N PRO A 128 -5.50 13.48 6.29
CA PRO A 128 -5.07 13.29 7.67
C PRO A 128 -5.68 11.99 8.23
N PRO A 129 -4.88 11.17 8.96
CA PRO A 129 -5.39 9.94 9.55
C PRO A 129 -6.51 10.21 10.55
N ASP A 130 -7.56 9.38 10.53
CA ASP A 130 -8.59 9.34 11.56
C ASP A 130 -8.16 8.33 12.64
N ASP A 131 -7.65 8.82 13.78
CA ASP A 131 -7.06 7.97 14.82
C ASP A 131 -7.98 6.83 15.29
N ALA A 132 -9.30 7.07 15.36
CA ALA A 132 -10.24 6.05 15.79
C ALA A 132 -10.37 4.96 14.72
N ARG A 133 -10.38 5.36 13.45
CA ARG A 133 -10.44 4.46 12.30
C ARG A 133 -9.14 3.67 12.16
N GLU A 134 -7.99 4.33 12.24
CA GLU A 134 -6.68 3.68 12.16
C GLU A 134 -6.49 2.64 13.28
N ARG A 135 -6.89 2.98 14.51
CA ARG A 135 -6.81 2.04 15.64
C ARG A 135 -7.67 0.79 15.45
N LYS A 136 -8.84 0.92 14.82
CA LYS A 136 -9.68 -0.23 14.47
C LYS A 136 -8.97 -1.15 13.47
N PHE A 137 -8.23 -0.60 12.51
CA PHE A 137 -7.45 -1.40 11.56
C PHE A 137 -6.24 -2.05 12.22
N ASP A 138 -5.57 -1.37 13.15
CA ASP A 138 -4.50 -1.97 13.96
C ASP A 138 -5.03 -3.19 14.73
N ASP A 139 -6.18 -3.05 15.41
CA ASP A 139 -6.78 -4.13 16.18
C ASP A 139 -7.15 -5.33 15.29
N LEU A 140 -7.65 -5.08 14.07
CA LEU A 140 -7.94 -6.13 13.09
C LEU A 140 -6.65 -6.81 12.59
N ALA A 141 -5.62 -6.03 12.27
CA ALA A 141 -4.34 -6.55 11.79
C ALA A 141 -3.67 -7.45 12.84
N ILE A 142 -3.73 -7.06 14.12
CA ILE A 142 -3.24 -7.87 15.24
C ILE A 142 -3.99 -9.22 15.32
N GLN A 143 -5.32 -9.19 15.21
CA GLN A 143 -6.14 -10.41 15.25
C GLN A 143 -5.84 -11.33 14.06
N ASP A 144 -5.70 -10.77 12.86
CA ASP A 144 -5.39 -11.50 11.65
C ASP A 144 -4.02 -12.17 11.72
N LEU A 145 -3.02 -11.42 12.16
CA LEU A 145 -1.66 -11.92 12.32
C LEU A 145 -1.61 -13.04 13.37
N SER A 146 -2.32 -12.88 14.49
CA SER A 146 -2.42 -13.92 15.53
C SER A 146 -3.06 -15.21 14.97
N GLN A 147 -4.15 -15.08 14.20
CA GLN A 147 -4.80 -16.24 13.57
C GLN A 147 -3.90 -16.92 12.55
N PHE A 148 -3.20 -16.14 11.72
CA PHE A 148 -2.23 -16.66 10.75
C PHE A 148 -1.12 -17.46 11.44
N GLN A 149 -0.53 -16.91 12.50
CA GLN A 149 0.53 -17.58 13.26
C GLN A 149 0.05 -18.89 13.90
N ALA A 150 -1.17 -18.89 14.47
CA ALA A 150 -1.77 -20.10 15.03
C ALA A 150 -1.99 -21.18 13.95
N GLN A 151 -2.45 -20.80 12.75
CA GLN A 151 -2.61 -21.73 11.64
C GLN A 151 -1.28 -22.25 11.10
N LYS A 152 -0.25 -21.40 10.99
CA LYS A 152 1.09 -21.80 10.59
C LYS A 152 1.64 -22.85 11.56
N LYS A 153 1.56 -22.59 12.86
CA LYS A 153 2.00 -23.53 13.91
C LYS A 153 1.27 -24.87 13.82
N ALA A 154 -0.06 -24.87 13.66
CA ALA A 154 -0.83 -26.10 13.55
C ALA A 154 -0.48 -26.93 12.30
N ARG A 155 -0.12 -26.28 11.18
CA ARG A 155 0.35 -26.96 9.97
C ARG A 155 1.72 -27.60 10.17
N GLU A 156 2.64 -26.88 10.81
CA GLU A 156 3.98 -27.37 11.13
C GLU A 156 3.94 -28.58 12.07
N GLU A 157 3.09 -28.54 13.10
CA GLU A 157 2.90 -29.65 14.03
C GLU A 157 2.36 -30.90 13.31
N LYS A 158 1.37 -30.75 12.43
CA LYS A 158 0.86 -31.86 11.62
C LYS A 158 1.93 -32.46 10.71
N SER A 159 2.76 -31.62 10.09
CA SER A 159 3.84 -32.07 9.22
C SER A 159 4.96 -32.81 9.94
N ARG A 160 5.11 -32.63 11.26
CA ARG A 160 6.11 -33.36 12.08
C ARG A 160 5.62 -34.71 12.58
N LEU A 161 4.31 -34.95 12.53
CA LEU A 161 3.65 -36.15 13.07
C LEU A 161 3.23 -37.15 11.97
N GLY A 162 3.34 -36.79 10.70
CA GLY A 162 3.09 -37.65 9.54
C GLY A 162 4.38 -38.03 8.84
#